data_AF-A0A6I9N860-F1
#
_entry.id   AF-A0A6I9N860-F1
#
_cell.length_a   1.000
_cell.length_b   1.000
_cell.length_c   1.000
_cell.angle_alpha   90.00
_cell.angle_beta   90.00
_cell.angle_gamma   90.00
#
_symmetry.space_group_name_H-M   'P 1'
#
loop_
_entity.id
_entity.type
_entity.pdbx_description
1 polymer ?
#
loop_
_entity_poly.entity_id
_entity_poly.type
_entity_poly.pdbx_seq_one_letter_code
_entity_poly.pdbx_strand_id
1 'polypeptide(L)'
;MYAVSIREMRGTKPHQQLREVSAEERQGIVKPPVSRAAPQPEKLQKKNNVSKKKRLVEDLVLEHVFGFRGFDCRNNLHYLNDGTDIVYHTAATAIVHSLST
;
A
#
# COMPACT_ATOMS: atom_id res chain seq x y z
N MET A 1 -17.23 -11.08 4.98
CA MET A 1 -18.37 -10.27 4.49
C MET A 1 -17.80 -8.99 3.92
N TYR A 2 -17.90 -8.79 2.60
CA TYR A 2 -17.44 -7.55 1.96
C TYR A 2 -18.47 -6.46 2.20
N ALA A 3 -18.06 -5.35 2.82
CA ALA A 3 -18.92 -4.19 3.00
C ALA A 3 -19.12 -3.49 1.65
N VAL A 4 -20.33 -3.55 1.10
CA VAL A 4 -20.71 -2.79 -0.09
C VAL A 4 -21.29 -1.45 0.39
N SER A 5 -20.84 -0.35 -0.20
CA SER A 5 -21.27 1.02 0.15
C SER A 5 -22.79 1.19 0.05
N ILE A 6 -23.41 1.71 1.12
CA ILE A 6 -24.87 1.89 1.27
C ILE A 6 -25.39 3.15 0.52
N ARG A 7 -24.49 3.95 -0.07
CA ARG A 7 -24.87 5.20 -0.75
C ARG A 7 -25.15 4.97 -2.23
N GLU A 8 -26.27 5.48 -2.72
CA GLU A 8 -26.56 5.58 -4.16
C GLU A 8 -25.48 6.43 -4.84
N MET A 9 -24.55 5.81 -5.57
CA MET A 9 -23.54 6.55 -6.33
C MET A 9 -24.09 6.88 -7.72
N ARG A 10 -24.34 8.17 -7.98
CA ARG A 10 -24.67 8.66 -9.32
C ARG A 10 -23.42 9.24 -10.00
N GLY A 11 -23.30 9.00 -11.30
CA GLY A 11 -22.22 9.54 -12.15
C GLY A 11 -21.36 8.44 -12.78
N THR A 12 -20.81 8.72 -13.96
CA THR A 12 -19.82 7.88 -14.63
C THR A 12 -18.44 8.16 -14.03
N LYS A 13 -17.72 7.09 -13.67
CA LYS A 13 -16.35 7.19 -13.17
C LYS A 13 -15.50 7.94 -14.20
N PRO A 14 -14.53 8.78 -13.80
CA PRO A 14 -13.77 9.62 -14.73
C PRO A 14 -13.15 8.85 -15.91
N HIS A 15 -12.63 7.65 -15.67
CA HIS A 15 -12.06 6.76 -16.70
C HIS A 15 -13.10 6.13 -17.67
N GLN A 16 -14.39 6.28 -17.38
CA GLN A 16 -15.53 5.75 -18.16
C GLN A 16 -16.34 6.88 -18.82
N GLN A 17 -15.98 8.15 -18.61
CA GLN A 17 -16.58 9.25 -19.35
C GLN A 17 -16.06 9.21 -20.79
N LEU A 18 -16.97 9.12 -21.75
CA LEU A 18 -16.65 9.33 -23.17
C LEU A 18 -16.04 10.74 -23.27
N ARG A 19 -14.84 10.84 -23.87
CA ARG A 19 -14.19 12.13 -24.10
C ARG A 19 -15.16 13.04 -24.85
N GLU A 20 -15.54 14.15 -24.23
CA GLU A 20 -16.24 15.21 -24.95
C GLU A 20 -15.28 15.75 -26.00
N VAL A 21 -15.68 15.62 -27.26
CA VAL A 21 -14.96 16.16 -28.40
C VAL A 21 -15.04 17.68 -28.28
N SER A 22 -13.92 18.34 -27.94
CA SER A 22 -13.90 19.80 -27.77
C SER A 22 -14.19 20.48 -29.11
N ALA A 23 -14.80 21.67 -29.07
CA ALA A 23 -15.26 22.39 -30.26
C ALA A 23 -14.16 22.60 -31.31
N GLU A 24 -12.90 22.64 -30.88
CA GLU A 24 -11.70 22.76 -31.71
C GLU A 24 -11.42 21.53 -32.60
N GLU A 25 -11.88 20.34 -32.22
CA GLU A 25 -11.69 19.10 -33.01
C GLU A 25 -12.69 18.99 -34.17
N ARG A 26 -13.85 19.67 -34.09
CA ARG A 26 -14.83 19.78 -35.20
C ARG A 26 -14.34 20.66 -36.35
N GLN A 27 -13.42 21.58 -36.09
CA GLN A 27 -12.94 22.55 -37.07
C GLN A 27 -11.66 22.13 -37.80
N GLY A 28 -11.19 20.89 -37.62
CA GLY A 28 -10.02 20.36 -38.34
C GLY A 28 -8.72 21.11 -38.04
N ILE A 29 -8.64 21.82 -36.91
CA ILE A 29 -7.41 22.51 -36.50
C ILE A 29 -6.44 21.44 -35.99
N VAL A 30 -5.46 21.09 -36.82
CA VAL A 30 -4.35 20.21 -36.45
C VAL A 30 -3.57 20.89 -35.32
N LYS A 31 -3.82 20.48 -34.07
CA LYS A 31 -2.98 20.91 -32.95
C LYS A 31 -1.58 20.31 -33.18
N PRO A 32 -0.50 21.12 -33.18
CA PRO A 32 0.84 20.58 -33.28
C PRO A 32 1.05 19.56 -32.15
N PRO A 33 1.81 18.47 -32.38
CA PRO A 33 2.09 17.50 -31.35
C PRO A 33 2.99 18.18 -30.31
N VAL A 34 2.36 18.81 -29.32
CA VAL A 34 3.04 19.25 -28.11
C VAL A 34 3.35 17.98 -27.34
N SER A 35 4.44 17.33 -27.72
CA SER A 35 5.12 16.36 -26.88
C SER A 35 5.46 17.06 -25.58
N ARG A 36 4.56 16.95 -24.59
CA ARG A 36 4.72 17.49 -23.24
C ARG A 36 5.84 16.82 -22.43
N ALA A 37 6.66 15.99 -23.05
CA ALA A 37 7.83 15.43 -22.41
C ALA A 37 8.98 16.42 -22.57
N ALA A 38 9.26 17.19 -21.52
CA ALA A 38 10.52 17.90 -21.40
C ALA A 38 11.68 16.90 -21.64
N PRO A 39 12.72 17.24 -22.41
CA PRO A 39 13.91 16.42 -22.53
C PRO A 39 14.43 16.10 -21.12
N GLN A 40 14.65 14.82 -20.80
CA GLN A 40 15.16 14.47 -19.48
C GLN A 40 16.48 15.22 -19.22
N PRO A 41 16.66 15.83 -18.04
CA PRO A 41 17.87 16.58 -17.74
C PRO A 41 19.09 15.65 -17.79
N GLU A 42 20.18 16.11 -18.40
CA GLU A 42 21.42 15.34 -18.63
C GLU A 42 22.07 14.84 -17.32
N LYS A 43 21.76 15.51 -16.21
CA LYS A 43 22.19 15.12 -14.85
C LYS A 43 21.39 13.95 -14.27
N LEU A 44 20.31 13.54 -14.92
CA LEU A 44 19.74 12.20 -14.79
C LEU A 44 20.58 11.23 -15.64
N GLN A 45 21.91 11.23 -15.42
CA GLN A 45 22.74 10.16 -15.93
C GLN A 45 22.10 8.86 -15.48
N LYS A 46 21.87 7.98 -16.46
CA LYS A 46 21.45 6.58 -16.33
C LYS A 46 22.45 5.77 -15.50
N LYS A 47 22.73 6.18 -14.26
CA LYS A 47 23.24 5.32 -13.20
C LYS A 47 22.04 4.66 -12.56
N ASN A 48 21.30 3.93 -13.38
CA ASN A 48 20.83 2.63 -12.96
C ASN A 48 22.09 1.89 -12.53
N ASN A 49 22.47 2.04 -11.26
CA ASN A 49 23.48 1.22 -10.58
C ASN A 49 22.91 -0.20 -10.43
N VAL A 50 22.48 -0.79 -11.54
CA VAL A 50 22.08 -2.19 -11.72
C VAL A 50 23.33 -3.08 -11.72
N SER A 51 24.50 -2.53 -11.39
CA SER A 51 25.77 -3.25 -11.26
C SER A 51 26.31 -3.34 -9.83
N LYS A 52 25.63 -2.76 -8.82
CA LYS A 52 25.76 -3.32 -7.47
C LYS A 52 24.71 -4.42 -7.39
N LYS A 53 25.09 -5.67 -7.61
CA LYS A 53 24.34 -6.83 -7.08
C LYS A 53 24.08 -6.48 -5.62
N LYS A 54 22.91 -5.95 -5.29
CA LYS A 54 22.48 -5.82 -3.89
C LYS A 54 22.67 -7.23 -3.35
N ARG A 55 23.48 -7.37 -2.29
CA ARG A 55 23.59 -8.67 -1.60
C ARG A 55 22.16 -9.12 -1.38
N LEU A 56 21.84 -10.30 -1.90
CA LEU A 56 20.54 -10.89 -1.65
C LEU A 56 20.41 -10.94 -0.13
N VAL A 57 19.31 -10.42 0.40
CA VAL A 57 19.04 -10.55 1.83
C VAL A 57 18.96 -12.05 2.10
N GLU A 58 19.91 -12.55 2.89
CA GLU A 58 20.04 -13.99 3.12
C GLU A 58 18.92 -14.46 4.03
N ASP A 59 18.67 -13.74 5.14
CA ASP A 59 17.62 -14.04 6.11
C ASP A 59 17.02 -12.78 6.74
N LEU A 60 15.77 -12.89 7.20
CA LEU A 60 15.07 -11.89 8.00
C LEU A 60 14.52 -12.56 9.26
N VAL A 61 14.70 -11.90 10.40
CA VAL A 61 14.19 -12.37 11.70
C VAL A 61 13.16 -11.38 12.20
N LEU A 62 12.04 -11.91 12.69
CA LEU A 62 11.02 -11.09 13.33
C LEU A 62 11.55 -10.60 14.69
N GLU A 63 11.74 -9.29 14.81
CA GLU A 63 12.19 -8.68 16.06
C GLU A 63 11.02 -8.38 17.00
N HIS A 64 9.98 -7.70 16.49
CA HIS A 64 8.85 -7.27 17.29
C HIS A 64 7.58 -7.13 16.46
N VAL A 65 6.43 -7.33 17.12
CA VAL A 65 5.10 -7.11 16.54
C VAL A 65 4.38 -6.05 17.35
N PHE A 66 4.02 -4.95 16.71
CA PHE A 66 3.27 -3.88 17.35
C PHE A 66 1.76 -4.11 17.21
N GLY A 67 1.04 -3.91 18.31
CA GLY A 67 -0.42 -3.89 18.34
C GLY A 67 -1.08 -5.22 18.70
N PHE A 68 -2.35 -5.13 19.09
CA PHE A 68 -3.19 -6.24 19.53
C PHE A 68 -4.51 -6.27 18.76
N ARG A 69 -4.99 -7.48 18.44
CA ARG A 69 -6.25 -7.68 17.72
C ARG A 69 -7.44 -7.74 18.69
N GLY A 70 -7.97 -6.57 19.05
CA GLY A 70 -9.09 -6.44 20.00
C GLY A 70 -10.46 -6.13 19.37
N PHE A 71 -10.52 -5.72 18.10
CA PHE A 71 -11.79 -5.28 17.48
C PHE A 71 -12.74 -6.44 17.17
N ASP A 72 -12.22 -7.51 16.55
CA ASP A 72 -13.00 -8.62 15.99
C ASP A 72 -12.72 -9.98 16.65
N CYS A 73 -11.78 -10.05 17.59
CA CYS A 73 -11.45 -11.26 18.36
C CYS A 73 -11.83 -11.10 19.84
N ARG A 74 -12.48 -12.13 20.41
CA ARG A 74 -12.77 -12.26 21.84
C ARG A 74 -11.97 -13.43 22.42
N ASN A 75 -11.73 -13.41 23.73
CA ASN A 75 -10.95 -14.45 24.41
C ASN A 75 -9.52 -14.67 23.83
N ASN A 76 -8.88 -13.58 23.40
CA ASN A 76 -7.58 -13.56 22.73
C ASN A 76 -6.44 -13.08 23.65
N LEU A 77 -6.64 -13.01 24.96
CA LEU A 77 -5.59 -12.58 25.89
C LEU A 77 -5.64 -13.45 27.12
N HIS A 78 -4.51 -14.08 27.43
CA HIS A 78 -4.36 -15.01 28.53
C HIS A 78 -3.12 -14.65 29.32
N TYR A 79 -3.24 -14.68 30.64
CA TYR A 79 -2.11 -14.53 31.57
C TYR A 79 -1.64 -15.92 31.98
N LEU A 80 -0.34 -16.16 31.84
CA LEU A 80 0.34 -17.39 32.29
C LEU A 80 1.35 -17.04 33.39
N ASN A 81 1.87 -18.07 34.06
CA ASN A 81 2.95 -17.96 35.05
C ASN A 81 2.69 -16.87 36.10
N ASP A 82 1.51 -16.94 36.75
CA ASP A 82 1.06 -15.97 37.76
C ASP A 82 1.07 -14.51 37.29
N GLY A 83 0.91 -14.29 35.99
CA GLY A 83 0.85 -12.97 35.37
C GLY A 83 2.18 -12.43 34.86
N THR A 84 3.27 -13.22 34.89
CA THR A 84 4.54 -12.80 34.30
C THR A 84 4.55 -12.86 32.78
N ASP A 85 3.70 -13.69 32.17
CA ASP A 85 3.62 -13.81 30.72
C ASP A 85 2.21 -13.50 30.19
N ILE A 86 2.16 -12.70 29.14
CA ILE A 86 0.95 -12.38 28.39
C ILE A 86 0.97 -13.12 27.07
N VAL A 87 -0.05 -13.93 26.80
CA VAL A 87 -0.19 -14.71 25.57
C VAL A 87 -1.39 -14.22 24.77
N TYR A 88 -1.15 -13.89 23.49
CA TYR A 88 -2.19 -13.44 22.55
C TYR A 88 -1.80 -13.72 21.10
N HIS A 89 -2.75 -13.56 20.17
CA HIS A 89 -2.45 -13.56 18.74
C HIS A 89 -2.82 -12.24 18.07
N THR A 90 -2.03 -11.84 17.10
CA THR A 90 -2.32 -10.73 16.19
C THR A 90 -1.82 -11.08 14.80
N ALA A 91 -2.50 -10.58 13.76
CA ALA A 91 -2.28 -11.03 12.39
C ALA A 91 -2.23 -12.58 12.29
N ALA A 92 -1.15 -13.14 11.76
CA ALA A 92 -0.90 -14.58 11.65
C ALA A 92 0.21 -15.05 12.62
N THR A 93 0.37 -14.38 13.75
CA THR A 93 1.44 -14.64 14.74
C THR A 93 0.88 -14.85 16.13
N ALA A 94 1.40 -15.85 16.85
CA ALA A 94 1.20 -16.03 18.28
C ALA A 94 2.35 -15.36 19.04
N ILE A 95 2.02 -14.61 20.09
CA ILE A 95 2.96 -13.81 20.87
C ILE A 95 2.93 -14.30 22.31
N VAL A 96 4.12 -14.54 22.85
CA VAL A 96 4.37 -14.72 24.28
C VAL A 96 5.20 -13.52 24.73
N HIS A 97 4.57 -12.61 25.46
CA HIS A 97 5.22 -11.40 25.94
C HIS A 97 5.54 -11.56 27.43
N SER A 98 6.82 -11.68 27.75
CA SER A 98 7.28 -11.78 29.13
C SER A 98 7.48 -10.40 29.75
N LEU A 99 6.94 -10.21 30.95
CA LEU A 99 7.02 -8.98 31.74
C LEU A 99 8.15 -9.02 32.77
N SER A 100 8.87 -10.13 32.89
CA SER A 100 10.05 -10.20 33.76
C SER A 100 11.19 -9.37 33.17
N THR A 101 11.35 -8.14 33.65
CA THR A 101 12.55 -7.32 33.49
C THR A 101 13.54 -7.52 34.62
#